data_AF-A0A969X004-F1
#
_entry.id   AF-A0A969X004-F1
#
_cell.length_a   1.000
_cell.length_b   1.000
_cell.length_c   1.000
_cell.angle_alpha   90.00
_cell.angle_beta   90.00
_cell.angle_gamma   90.00
#
_symmetry.space_group_name_H-M   'P 1'
#
loop_
_entity.id
_entity.type
_entity.pdbx_description
1 polymer ?
#
loop_
_entity_poly.entity_id
_entity_poly.type
_entity_poly.pdbx_seq_one_letter_code
_entity_poly.pdbx_strand_id
1 'polypeptide(L)'
;MKRIKIIFVIGLIISLLSCESNEQKINKAKEVVQSFVTNLSFDNYDEMFKLYPSFKNVQTYWRITNFNIKNSVLNENTIILTGTFNELEILFEVEKIDGKYIITKSKGLSSEYNSNLYEYCKNIGCLGTNSYDADISKTCKENEFQFNRIVKKIKGDIEDNVWMINHTVTKSYNWVSGDITIKNSSRYTIPGYSYILYVNYFDRKGNLLFTSKYNFNFESIPYGQSKTIHVYESNSNSFQKVDISIEIIDTDFIEQIIGKYAEGYNCTYSYNL
;
A
#
# COMPACT_ATOMS: atom_id res chain seq x y z
N MET A 1 34.59 -64.62 9.97
CA MET A 1 33.99 -64.03 8.74
C MET A 1 32.48 -63.74 8.81
N LYS A 2 31.62 -64.56 9.44
CA LYS A 2 30.15 -64.31 9.49
C LYS A 2 29.74 -63.03 10.27
N ARG A 3 30.42 -62.69 11.38
CA ARG A 3 30.09 -61.48 12.19
C ARG A 3 30.45 -60.15 11.51
N ILE A 4 31.51 -60.13 10.70
CA ILE A 4 31.94 -58.93 9.95
C ILE A 4 30.94 -58.57 8.85
N LYS A 5 30.33 -59.58 8.19
CA LYS A 5 29.29 -59.34 7.18
C LYS A 5 28.01 -58.73 7.77
N ILE A 6 27.63 -59.09 9.00
CA ILE A 6 26.42 -58.55 9.65
C ILE A 6 26.62 -57.07 10.05
N ILE A 7 27.80 -56.72 10.57
CA ILE A 7 28.13 -55.32 10.94
C ILE A 7 28.16 -54.43 9.70
N PHE A 8 28.67 -54.92 8.57
CA PHE A 8 28.69 -54.17 7.31
C PHE A 8 27.28 -53.93 6.74
N VAL A 9 26.39 -54.92 6.86
CA VAL A 9 24.98 -54.80 6.42
C VAL A 9 24.20 -53.82 7.30
N ILE A 10 24.41 -53.83 8.62
CA ILE A 10 23.78 -52.88 9.56
C ILE A 10 24.32 -51.46 9.33
N GLY A 11 25.62 -51.30 9.09
CA GLY A 11 26.23 -50.00 8.74
C GLY A 11 25.70 -49.42 7.42
N LEU A 12 25.46 -50.28 6.41
CA LEU A 12 24.86 -49.85 5.14
C LEU A 12 23.39 -49.44 5.31
N ILE A 13 22.61 -50.18 6.11
CA ILE A 13 21.20 -49.86 6.40
C ILE A 13 21.08 -48.54 7.18
N ILE A 14 21.97 -48.28 8.13
CA ILE A 14 22.00 -46.99 8.88
C ILE A 14 22.42 -45.83 7.97
N SER A 15 23.32 -46.07 7.00
CA SER A 15 23.69 -45.04 6.01
C SER A 15 22.55 -44.69 5.06
N LEU A 16 21.69 -45.65 4.71
CA LEU A 16 20.51 -45.45 3.85
C LEU A 16 19.33 -44.79 4.59
N LEU A 17 19.27 -44.89 5.92
CA LEU A 17 18.26 -44.22 6.76
C LEU A 17 18.56 -42.74 7.01
N SER A 18 19.76 -42.26 6.66
CA SER A 18 20.20 -40.88 6.91
C SER A 18 19.85 -39.89 5.80
N CYS A 19 19.29 -40.36 4.68
CA CYS A 19 18.93 -39.51 3.55
C CYS A 19 17.41 -39.25 3.53
N GLU A 20 17.00 -38.04 3.94
CA GLU A 20 15.60 -37.60 3.80
C GLU A 20 15.21 -37.56 2.31
N SER A 21 14.09 -38.19 1.94
CA SER A 21 13.56 -38.11 0.59
C SER A 21 13.07 -36.69 0.29
N ASN A 22 13.08 -36.28 -0.99
CA ASN A 22 12.59 -34.94 -1.37
C ASN A 22 11.15 -34.68 -0.91
N GLU A 23 10.30 -35.71 -0.94
CA GLU A 23 8.93 -35.65 -0.42
C GLU A 23 8.90 -35.38 1.09
N GLN A 24 9.74 -36.06 1.87
CA GLN A 24 9.87 -35.81 3.31
C GLN A 24 10.34 -34.39 3.60
N LYS A 25 11.31 -33.86 2.84
CA LYS A 25 11.79 -32.47 2.98
C LYS A 25 10.67 -31.47 2.72
N ILE A 26 9.91 -31.67 1.64
CA ILE A 26 8.78 -30.82 1.26
C ILE A 26 7.68 -30.85 2.32
N ASN A 27 7.32 -32.04 2.83
CA ASN A 27 6.27 -32.16 3.86
C ASN A 27 6.67 -31.45 5.15
N LYS A 28 7.93 -31.59 5.61
CA LYS A 28 8.43 -30.84 6.78
C LYS A 28 8.40 -29.32 6.55
N ALA A 29 8.74 -28.85 5.35
CA ALA A 29 8.64 -27.43 5.04
C ALA A 29 7.18 -26.93 5.06
N LYS A 30 6.23 -27.72 4.54
CA LYS A 30 4.80 -27.40 4.60
C LYS A 30 4.31 -27.29 6.04
N GLU A 31 4.72 -28.23 6.91
CA GLU A 31 4.42 -28.20 8.34
C GLU A 31 4.97 -26.93 9.01
N VAL A 32 6.21 -26.54 8.70
CA VAL A 32 6.82 -25.30 9.23
C VAL A 32 6.02 -24.06 8.82
N VAL A 33 5.64 -23.94 7.53
CA VAL A 33 4.84 -22.80 7.05
C VAL A 33 3.44 -22.78 7.65
N GLN A 34 2.77 -23.93 7.74
CA GLN A 34 1.45 -24.03 8.37
C GLN A 34 1.51 -23.66 9.86
N SER A 35 2.53 -24.14 10.57
CA SER A 35 2.77 -23.80 11.97
C SER A 35 3.05 -22.31 12.14
N PHE A 36 3.86 -21.72 11.25
CA PHE A 36 4.13 -20.28 11.25
C PHE A 36 2.84 -19.48 11.06
N VAL A 37 2.04 -19.77 10.02
CA VAL A 37 0.78 -19.07 9.75
C VAL A 37 -0.22 -19.23 10.90
N THR A 38 -0.28 -20.42 11.51
CA THR A 38 -1.14 -20.67 12.68
C THR A 38 -0.70 -19.79 13.84
N ASN A 39 0.59 -19.77 14.18
CA ASN A 39 1.10 -18.94 15.26
C ASN A 39 0.94 -17.43 14.98
N LEU A 40 1.12 -17.00 13.73
CA LEU A 40 0.84 -15.64 13.27
C LEU A 40 -0.62 -15.26 13.51
N SER A 41 -1.57 -16.18 13.26
CA SER A 41 -2.99 -15.98 13.52
C SER A 41 -3.36 -15.81 14.99
N PHE A 42 -2.50 -16.23 15.92
CA PHE A 42 -2.72 -16.14 17.37
C PHE A 42 -1.74 -15.20 18.09
N ASP A 43 -0.97 -14.40 17.34
CA ASP A 43 0.02 -13.49 17.91
C ASP A 43 1.07 -14.21 18.81
N ASN A 44 1.37 -15.48 18.52
CA ASN A 44 2.34 -16.28 19.29
C ASN A 44 3.77 -16.03 18.78
N TYR A 45 4.27 -14.83 19.06
CA TYR A 45 5.55 -14.33 18.55
C TYR A 45 6.75 -15.21 18.91
N ASP A 46 6.77 -15.79 20.11
CA ASP A 46 7.89 -16.62 20.57
C ASP A 46 8.08 -17.87 19.72
N GLU A 47 7.00 -18.54 19.34
CA GLU A 47 7.07 -19.73 18.49
C GLU A 47 7.26 -19.34 17.01
N MET A 48 6.57 -18.28 16.58
CA MET A 48 6.69 -17.75 15.24
C MET A 48 8.13 -17.38 14.89
N PHE A 49 8.87 -16.73 15.80
CA PHE A 49 10.27 -16.36 15.58
C PHE A 49 11.25 -17.54 15.62
N LYS A 50 10.87 -18.70 16.16
CA LYS A 50 11.68 -19.92 16.01
C LYS A 50 11.54 -20.50 14.60
N LEU A 51 10.34 -20.38 14.02
CA LEU A 51 10.01 -20.88 12.69
C LEU A 51 10.48 -19.94 11.58
N TYR A 52 10.44 -18.62 11.82
CA TYR A 52 10.89 -17.58 10.89
C TYR A 52 11.64 -16.46 11.64
N PRO A 53 12.93 -16.64 11.98
CA PRO A 53 13.67 -15.69 12.82
C PRO A 53 13.78 -14.28 12.24
N SER A 54 13.99 -14.17 10.91
CA SER A 54 14.11 -12.89 10.20
C SER A 54 12.78 -12.13 10.08
N PHE A 55 11.64 -12.75 10.42
CA PHE A 55 10.34 -12.08 10.45
C PHE A 55 10.30 -10.91 11.44
N LYS A 56 11.18 -10.89 12.45
CA LYS A 56 11.37 -9.73 13.35
C LYS A 56 11.63 -8.42 12.61
N ASN A 57 12.13 -8.50 11.38
CA ASN A 57 12.44 -7.34 10.54
C ASN A 57 11.25 -6.93 9.65
N VAL A 58 10.16 -7.71 9.63
CA VAL A 58 8.91 -7.36 8.93
C VAL A 58 8.05 -6.55 9.90
N GLN A 59 7.96 -5.25 9.68
CA GLN A 59 7.29 -4.31 10.59
C GLN A 59 5.78 -4.26 10.38
N THR A 60 5.33 -4.46 9.15
CA THR A 60 3.93 -4.41 8.74
C THR A 60 3.62 -5.61 7.85
N TYR A 61 2.54 -6.34 8.14
CA TYR A 61 2.22 -7.61 7.48
C TYR A 61 0.73 -7.93 7.55
N TRP A 62 0.28 -8.76 6.60
CA TRP A 62 -1.07 -9.31 6.61
C TRP A 62 -1.21 -10.39 7.69
N ARG A 63 -2.24 -10.30 8.53
CA ARG A 63 -2.63 -11.40 9.42
C ARG A 63 -3.31 -12.48 8.58
N ILE A 64 -2.51 -13.43 8.11
CA ILE A 64 -3.00 -14.53 7.28
C ILE A 64 -3.80 -15.52 8.13
N THR A 65 -5.03 -15.82 7.72
CA THR A 65 -5.83 -16.94 8.24
C THR A 65 -6.19 -17.88 7.09
N ASN A 66 -6.31 -19.20 7.33
CA ASN A 66 -6.70 -20.16 6.28
C ASN A 66 -5.77 -20.18 5.04
N PHE A 67 -4.46 -19.99 5.22
CA PHE A 67 -3.49 -20.10 4.12
C PHE A 67 -3.51 -21.49 3.48
N ASN A 68 -3.63 -21.53 2.15
CA ASN A 68 -3.63 -22.78 1.40
C ASN A 68 -2.38 -22.88 0.52
N ILE A 69 -1.51 -23.84 0.82
CA ILE A 69 -0.31 -24.14 0.02
C ILE A 69 -0.77 -24.77 -1.30
N LYS A 70 -0.41 -24.15 -2.42
CA LYS A 70 -0.77 -24.58 -3.78
C LYS A 70 0.34 -25.38 -4.45
N ASN A 71 1.58 -24.93 -4.30
CA ASN A 71 2.73 -25.55 -4.96
C ASN A 71 3.93 -25.62 -4.03
N SER A 72 4.83 -26.56 -4.33
CA SER A 72 6.08 -26.76 -3.61
C SER A 72 7.16 -27.24 -4.57
N VAL A 73 8.30 -26.55 -4.60
CA VAL A 73 9.45 -26.90 -5.45
C VAL A 73 10.69 -26.99 -4.56
N LEU A 74 11.44 -28.08 -4.67
CA LEU A 74 12.77 -28.19 -4.10
C LEU A 74 13.78 -27.69 -5.14
N ASN A 75 14.47 -26.61 -4.82
CA ASN A 75 15.58 -26.09 -5.62
C ASN A 75 16.86 -26.18 -4.78
N GLU A 76 17.76 -27.10 -5.14
CA GLU A 76 18.95 -27.42 -4.36
C GLU A 76 18.63 -27.75 -2.89
N ASN A 77 18.91 -26.82 -1.97
CA ASN A 77 18.66 -26.96 -0.53
C ASN A 77 17.47 -26.11 -0.05
N THR A 78 16.87 -25.31 -0.92
CA THR A 78 15.78 -24.39 -0.59
C THR A 78 14.46 -24.97 -1.09
N ILE A 79 13.49 -25.08 -0.20
CA ILE A 79 12.13 -25.48 -0.55
C ILE A 79 11.29 -24.22 -0.68
N ILE A 80 10.80 -23.98 -1.89
CA ILE A 80 9.93 -22.85 -2.21
C ILE A 80 8.49 -23.34 -2.13
N LEU A 81 7.71 -22.70 -1.27
CA LEU A 81 6.29 -22.97 -1.08
C LEU A 81 5.50 -21.74 -1.53
N THR A 82 4.53 -21.92 -2.43
CA THR A 82 3.59 -20.86 -2.79
C THR A 82 2.19 -21.24 -2.37
N GLY A 83 1.45 -20.27 -1.88
CA GLY A 83 0.07 -20.45 -1.46
C GLY A 83 -0.71 -19.16 -1.52
N THR A 84 -1.99 -19.25 -1.15
CA THR A 84 -2.94 -18.16 -1.29
C THR A 84 -3.68 -17.88 0.01
N PHE A 85 -3.94 -16.60 0.28
CA PHE A 85 -4.84 -16.11 1.32
C PHE A 85 -5.67 -14.95 0.76
N ASN A 86 -7.00 -15.06 0.73
CA ASN A 86 -7.90 -14.00 0.21
C ASN A 86 -7.37 -13.35 -1.09
N GLU A 87 -7.06 -14.18 -2.08
CA GLU A 87 -6.47 -13.78 -3.39
C GLU A 87 -5.01 -13.30 -3.37
N LEU A 88 -4.42 -13.02 -2.19
CA LEU A 88 -3.00 -12.73 -2.06
C LEU A 88 -2.17 -14.00 -2.24
N GLU A 89 -1.24 -13.96 -3.20
CA GLU A 89 -0.23 -14.99 -3.36
C GLU A 89 0.98 -14.70 -2.46
N ILE A 90 1.39 -15.71 -1.70
CA ILE A 90 2.50 -15.60 -0.77
C ILE A 90 3.48 -16.74 -1.03
N LEU A 91 4.75 -16.38 -1.14
CA LEU A 91 5.87 -17.28 -1.30
C LEU A 91 6.64 -17.36 0.01
N PHE A 92 7.05 -18.58 0.38
CA PHE A 92 7.97 -18.86 1.47
C PHE A 92 9.17 -19.65 0.95
N GLU A 93 10.37 -19.26 1.36
CA GLU A 93 11.59 -20.07 1.22
C GLU A 93 11.90 -20.73 2.55
N VAL A 94 12.07 -22.05 2.54
CA VAL A 94 12.38 -22.85 3.71
C VAL A 94 13.68 -23.60 3.48
N GLU A 95 14.59 -23.53 4.45
CA GLU A 95 15.87 -24.22 4.42
C GLU A 95 16.08 -25.04 5.68
N LYS A 96 16.93 -26.07 5.58
CA LYS A 96 17.36 -26.86 6.74
C LYS A 96 18.66 -26.29 7.30
N ILE A 97 18.57 -25.58 8.42
CA ILE A 97 19.70 -24.95 9.11
C ILE A 97 19.84 -25.61 10.49
N ASP A 98 21.04 -26.06 10.83
CA ASP A 98 21.35 -26.79 12.08
C ASP A 98 20.40 -27.96 12.38
N GLY A 99 20.04 -28.69 11.32
CA GLY A 99 19.14 -29.85 11.40
C GLY A 99 17.65 -29.52 11.49
N LYS A 100 17.26 -28.24 11.55
CA LYS A 100 15.88 -27.77 11.65
C LYS A 100 15.45 -27.06 10.38
N TYR A 101 14.21 -27.28 9.96
CA TYR A 101 13.61 -26.53 8.86
C TYR A 101 13.11 -25.18 9.39
N ILE A 102 13.54 -24.09 8.79
CA ILE A 102 13.11 -22.73 9.13
C ILE A 102 12.78 -21.95 7.85
N ILE A 103 11.82 -21.04 7.95
CA ILE A 103 11.56 -20.05 6.92
C ILE A 103 12.72 -19.05 6.93
N THR A 104 13.35 -18.86 5.78
CA THR A 104 14.45 -17.91 5.62
C THR A 104 13.99 -16.62 4.98
N LYS A 105 13.01 -16.71 4.06
CA LYS A 105 12.45 -15.56 3.35
C LYS A 105 10.97 -15.76 3.04
N SER A 106 10.28 -14.65 2.81
CA SER A 106 8.92 -14.62 2.30
C SER A 106 8.74 -13.47 1.32
N LYS A 107 7.78 -13.60 0.42
CA LYS A 107 7.34 -12.51 -0.47
C LYS A 107 5.82 -12.49 -0.54
N GLY A 108 5.23 -11.30 -0.36
CA GLY A 108 3.78 -11.12 -0.36
C GLY A 108 3.13 -11.15 1.02
N LEU A 109 3.90 -11.36 2.09
CA LEU A 109 3.40 -11.29 3.47
C LEU A 109 3.41 -9.86 4.01
N SER A 110 4.38 -9.03 3.62
CA SER A 110 4.42 -7.62 4.00
C SER A 110 3.18 -6.91 3.49
N SER A 111 2.52 -6.10 4.33
CA SER A 111 1.38 -5.31 3.89
C SER A 111 1.78 -4.18 2.94
N GLU A 112 3.08 -3.89 2.86
CA GLU A 112 3.62 -2.97 1.87
C GLU A 112 3.76 -3.60 0.48
N TYR A 113 3.76 -4.93 0.37
CA TYR A 113 3.94 -5.57 -0.93
C TYR A 113 2.81 -5.15 -1.89
N ASN A 114 3.18 -4.65 -3.07
CA ASN A 114 2.29 -4.08 -4.07
C ASN A 114 1.49 -2.82 -3.62
N SER A 115 1.87 -2.17 -2.52
CA SER A 115 1.30 -0.86 -2.15
C SER A 115 1.83 0.26 -3.08
N ASN A 116 1.17 1.43 -3.07
CA ASN A 116 1.68 2.62 -3.79
C ASN A 116 3.08 3.03 -3.29
N LEU A 117 3.35 2.86 -2.00
CA LEU A 117 4.66 3.11 -1.39
C LEU A 117 5.71 2.11 -1.89
N TYR A 118 5.35 0.85 -2.06
CA TYR A 118 6.24 -0.16 -2.64
C TYR A 118 6.59 0.14 -4.10
N GLU A 119 5.60 0.46 -4.94
CA GLU A 119 5.87 0.82 -6.34
C GLU A 119 6.71 2.11 -6.43
N TYR A 120 6.44 3.10 -5.56
CA TYR A 120 7.31 4.27 -5.41
C TYR A 120 8.76 3.87 -5.09
N CYS A 121 8.97 3.06 -4.03
CA CYS A 121 10.31 2.63 -3.61
C CYS A 121 11.04 1.87 -4.74
N LYS A 122 10.32 1.03 -5.48
CA LYS A 122 10.85 0.29 -6.63
C LYS A 122 11.24 1.24 -7.76
N ASN A 123 10.39 2.20 -8.12
CA ASN A 123 10.65 3.12 -9.23
C ASN A 123 11.78 4.11 -8.96
N ILE A 124 12.04 4.45 -7.69
CA ILE A 124 13.22 5.25 -7.31
C ILE A 124 14.49 4.41 -7.11
N GLY A 125 14.42 3.10 -7.34
CA GLY A 125 15.55 2.17 -7.25
C GLY A 125 15.95 1.79 -5.82
N CYS A 126 15.05 1.89 -4.84
CA CYS A 126 15.27 1.35 -3.49
C CYS A 126 15.02 -0.16 -3.39
N LEU A 127 14.10 -0.67 -4.20
CA LEU A 127 13.73 -2.08 -4.19
C LEU A 127 13.97 -2.70 -5.57
N GLY A 128 14.48 -3.93 -5.57
CA GLY A 128 14.69 -4.74 -6.77
C GLY A 128 13.69 -5.87 -6.87
N THR A 129 13.72 -6.61 -7.98
CA THR A 129 12.87 -7.80 -8.19
C THR A 129 13.12 -8.90 -7.15
N ASN A 130 14.32 -8.91 -6.57
CA ASN A 130 14.78 -9.93 -5.62
C ASN A 130 14.59 -9.49 -4.15
N SER A 131 13.93 -8.37 -3.89
CA SER A 131 13.59 -7.94 -2.53
C SER A 131 12.50 -8.83 -1.93
N TYR A 132 12.67 -9.21 -0.67
CA TYR A 132 11.73 -10.02 0.12
C TYR A 132 11.06 -9.18 1.21
N ASP A 133 10.04 -9.72 1.87
CA ASP A 133 9.16 -8.95 2.77
C ASP A 133 9.90 -8.19 3.88
N ALA A 134 10.99 -8.75 4.42
CA ALA A 134 11.81 -8.06 5.43
C ALA A 134 12.49 -6.79 4.86
N ASP A 135 13.08 -6.90 3.66
CA ASP A 135 13.72 -5.77 2.99
C ASP A 135 12.67 -4.75 2.54
N ILE A 136 11.55 -5.23 2.00
CA ILE A 136 10.44 -4.41 1.52
C ILE A 136 9.86 -3.62 2.68
N SER A 137 9.49 -4.27 3.78
CA SER A 137 8.88 -3.61 4.94
C SER A 137 9.82 -2.54 5.53
N LYS A 138 11.10 -2.88 5.72
CA LYS A 138 12.10 -1.92 6.21
C LYS A 138 12.26 -0.72 5.27
N THR A 139 12.48 -0.98 3.98
CA THR A 139 12.76 0.06 2.99
C THR A 139 11.56 0.98 2.79
N CYS A 140 10.35 0.42 2.70
CA CYS A 140 9.12 1.21 2.62
C CYS A 140 8.96 2.08 3.87
N LYS A 141 9.19 1.53 5.07
CA LYS A 141 9.13 2.34 6.31
C LYS A 141 10.10 3.52 6.30
N GLU A 142 11.34 3.29 5.87
CA GLU A 142 12.36 4.34 5.80
C GLU A 142 11.99 5.45 4.80
N ASN A 143 11.25 5.12 3.74
CA ASN A 143 10.83 6.06 2.69
C ASN A 143 9.43 6.65 2.89
N GLU A 144 8.65 6.15 3.84
CA GLU A 144 7.26 6.56 4.11
C GLU A 144 7.14 8.08 4.33
N PHE A 145 8.06 8.68 5.08
CA PHE A 145 8.05 10.12 5.32
C PHE A 145 8.22 10.94 4.04
N GLN A 146 9.15 10.53 3.16
CA GLN A 146 9.38 11.22 1.89
C GLN A 146 8.15 11.09 0.99
N PHE A 147 7.58 9.89 0.88
CA PHE A 147 6.37 9.63 0.12
C PHE A 147 5.21 10.51 0.59
N ASN A 148 4.92 10.52 1.89
CA ASN A 148 3.86 11.34 2.48
C ASN A 148 4.08 12.85 2.29
N ARG A 149 5.34 13.30 2.25
CA ARG A 149 5.67 14.69 1.95
C ARG A 149 5.34 15.05 0.50
N ILE A 150 5.58 14.13 -0.45
CA ILE A 150 5.21 14.32 -1.86
C ILE A 150 3.69 14.36 -2.01
N VAL A 151 2.97 13.43 -1.36
CA VAL A 151 1.49 13.43 -1.33
C VAL A 151 0.95 14.77 -0.84
N LYS A 152 1.46 15.27 0.30
CA LYS A 152 1.04 16.57 0.86
C LYS A 152 1.34 17.74 -0.06
N LYS A 153 2.51 17.73 -0.72
CA LYS A 153 2.89 18.78 -1.68
C LYS A 153 1.91 18.79 -2.86
N ILE A 154 1.68 17.64 -3.49
CA ILE A 154 0.75 17.52 -4.62
C ILE A 154 -0.67 17.91 -4.20
N LYS A 155 -1.12 17.48 -3.01
CA LYS A 155 -2.41 17.89 -2.45
C LYS A 155 -2.51 19.41 -2.36
N GLY A 156 -1.54 20.08 -1.74
CA GLY A 156 -1.53 21.55 -1.64
C GLY A 156 -1.48 22.23 -3.01
N ASP A 157 -0.64 21.73 -3.93
CA ASP A 157 -0.57 22.23 -5.30
C ASP A 157 -1.94 22.11 -6.02
N ILE A 158 -2.72 21.04 -5.78
CA ILE A 158 -4.07 20.91 -6.31
C ILE A 158 -5.02 21.93 -5.68
N GLU A 159 -5.03 22.01 -4.34
CA GLU A 159 -5.93 22.90 -3.59
C GLU A 159 -5.71 24.37 -3.93
N ASP A 160 -4.46 24.79 -4.18
CA ASP A 160 -4.09 26.15 -4.54
C ASP A 160 -4.34 26.49 -6.02
N ASN A 161 -4.53 25.49 -6.90
CA ASN A 161 -4.68 25.67 -8.35
C ASN A 161 -6.08 25.33 -8.89
N VAL A 162 -7.08 25.25 -8.00
CA VAL A 162 -8.49 25.23 -8.37
C VAL A 162 -9.13 26.53 -7.92
N TRP A 163 -9.60 27.33 -8.86
CA TRP A 163 -10.18 28.64 -8.56
C TRP A 163 -11.47 28.91 -9.36
N MET A 164 -12.25 29.86 -8.86
CA MET A 164 -13.43 30.34 -9.54
C MET A 164 -13.05 31.24 -10.73
N ILE A 165 -13.63 30.98 -11.90
CA ILE A 165 -13.42 31.82 -13.09
C ILE A 165 -14.61 32.72 -13.41
N ASN A 166 -15.81 32.34 -13.00
CA ASN A 166 -17.02 33.15 -13.16
C ASN A 166 -18.12 32.72 -12.19
N HIS A 167 -19.04 33.62 -11.86
CA HIS A 167 -20.26 33.28 -11.13
C HIS A 167 -21.43 34.20 -11.45
N THR A 168 -22.66 33.69 -11.29
CA THR A 168 -23.92 34.44 -11.35
C THR A 168 -24.64 34.48 -10.00
N VAL A 169 -23.95 34.05 -8.94
CA VAL A 169 -24.53 33.93 -7.59
C VAL A 169 -25.02 35.26 -7.06
N THR A 170 -26.31 35.30 -6.73
CA THR A 170 -26.99 36.46 -6.18
C THR A 170 -27.84 36.06 -4.98
N LYS A 171 -28.27 37.07 -4.22
CA LYS A 171 -29.21 36.91 -3.12
C LYS A 171 -30.57 37.47 -3.50
N SER A 172 -31.62 36.71 -3.24
CA SER A 172 -33.01 37.16 -3.30
C SER A 172 -33.71 36.77 -2.00
N TYR A 173 -34.18 37.75 -1.22
CA TYR A 173 -34.71 37.55 0.13
C TYR A 173 -33.74 36.74 1.02
N ASN A 174 -34.15 35.56 1.49
CA ASN A 174 -33.35 34.66 2.32
C ASN A 174 -32.72 33.52 1.52
N TRP A 175 -32.66 33.65 0.19
CA TRP A 175 -32.12 32.62 -0.70
C TRP A 175 -30.91 33.14 -1.45
N VAL A 176 -29.89 32.30 -1.52
CA VAL A 176 -28.69 32.52 -2.31
C VAL A 176 -28.69 31.48 -3.42
N SER A 177 -28.64 31.94 -4.67
CA SER A 177 -28.64 31.02 -5.81
C SER A 177 -27.90 31.57 -7.02
N GLY A 178 -27.50 30.67 -7.90
CA GLY A 178 -26.85 30.97 -9.17
C GLY A 178 -25.85 29.88 -9.51
N ASP A 179 -24.98 30.17 -10.47
CA ASP A 179 -23.97 29.22 -10.92
C ASP A 179 -22.58 29.72 -10.58
N ILE A 180 -21.68 28.79 -10.28
CA ILE A 180 -20.25 29.03 -10.11
C ILE A 180 -19.51 28.14 -11.09
N THR A 181 -18.66 28.75 -11.93
CA THR A 181 -17.75 28.02 -12.80
C THR A 181 -16.35 28.03 -12.18
N ILE A 182 -15.83 26.83 -11.92
CA ILE A 182 -14.48 26.61 -11.40
C ILE A 182 -13.58 26.07 -12.50
N LYS A 183 -12.27 26.35 -12.41
CA LYS A 183 -11.24 25.85 -13.31
C LYS A 183 -10.24 25.04 -12.50
N ASN A 184 -9.94 23.83 -12.93
CA ASN A 184 -8.78 23.09 -12.44
C ASN A 184 -7.57 23.38 -13.33
N SER A 185 -6.62 24.13 -12.79
CA SER A 185 -5.35 24.41 -13.45
C SER A 185 -4.18 23.67 -12.82
N SER A 186 -4.43 22.85 -11.78
CA SER A 186 -3.46 21.87 -11.32
C SER A 186 -3.22 20.86 -12.44
N ARG A 187 -2.02 20.28 -12.53
CA ARG A 187 -1.69 19.28 -13.57
C ARG A 187 -2.37 17.90 -13.40
N TYR A 188 -3.33 17.79 -12.49
CA TYR A 188 -3.94 16.52 -12.11
C TYR A 188 -5.45 16.56 -12.32
N THR A 189 -6.00 15.48 -12.87
CA THR A 189 -7.46 15.27 -12.83
C THR A 189 -7.85 14.92 -11.39
N ILE A 190 -8.79 15.67 -10.82
CA ILE A 190 -9.30 15.45 -9.46
C ILE A 190 -10.49 14.50 -9.57
N PRO A 191 -10.40 13.25 -9.07
CA PRO A 191 -11.51 12.31 -9.15
C PRO A 191 -12.74 12.79 -8.38
N GLY A 192 -13.92 12.34 -8.82
CA GLY A 192 -15.11 12.47 -7.99
C GLY A 192 -14.89 11.82 -6.63
N TYR A 193 -15.58 12.31 -5.59
CA TYR A 193 -15.48 11.88 -4.18
C TYR A 193 -14.17 12.18 -3.46
N SER A 194 -13.10 12.51 -4.17
CA SER A 194 -11.80 12.82 -3.53
C SER A 194 -11.74 14.21 -2.90
N TYR A 195 -12.76 15.04 -3.11
CA TYR A 195 -12.76 16.44 -2.67
C TYR A 195 -14.10 16.95 -2.17
N ILE A 196 -14.00 17.97 -1.31
CA ILE A 196 -15.10 18.82 -0.88
C ILE A 196 -14.89 20.20 -1.49
N LEU A 197 -15.96 20.76 -2.06
CA LEU A 197 -15.96 22.13 -2.55
C LEU A 197 -16.67 23.03 -1.54
N TYR A 198 -16.03 24.14 -1.20
CA TYR A 198 -16.56 25.16 -0.34
C TYR A 198 -16.81 26.42 -1.15
N VAL A 199 -17.97 27.05 -0.93
CA VAL A 199 -18.28 28.37 -1.47
C VAL A 199 -18.25 29.36 -0.32
N ASN A 200 -17.34 30.33 -0.40
CA ASN A 200 -17.06 31.28 0.65
C ASN A 200 -17.70 32.63 0.30
N TYR A 201 -18.45 33.19 1.24
CA TYR A 201 -19.19 34.45 1.02
C TYR A 201 -18.62 35.53 1.92
N PHE A 202 -18.31 36.68 1.33
CA PHE A 202 -17.63 37.77 2.04
C PHE A 202 -18.41 39.08 1.99
N ASP A 203 -18.18 39.92 2.99
CA ASP A 203 -18.65 41.30 3.01
C ASP A 203 -17.82 42.20 2.07
N ARG A 204 -18.17 43.50 2.02
CA ARG A 204 -17.45 44.48 1.19
C ARG A 204 -15.99 44.69 1.62
N LYS A 205 -15.69 44.47 2.90
CA LYS A 205 -14.34 44.62 3.50
C LYS A 205 -13.47 43.37 3.28
N GLY A 206 -14.05 42.26 2.82
CA GLY A 206 -13.36 40.99 2.63
C GLY A 206 -13.42 40.06 3.85
N ASN A 207 -14.27 40.33 4.83
CA ASN A 207 -14.48 39.43 5.96
C ASN A 207 -15.37 38.26 5.54
N LEU A 208 -14.98 37.03 5.90
CA LEU A 208 -15.78 35.83 5.68
C LEU A 208 -17.06 35.91 6.52
N LEU A 209 -18.22 35.77 5.87
CA LEU A 209 -19.54 35.79 6.51
C LEU A 209 -20.05 34.39 6.79
N PHE A 210 -20.01 33.52 5.78
CA PHE A 210 -20.41 32.12 5.88
C PHE A 210 -19.81 31.32 4.73
N THR A 211 -19.85 30.00 4.88
CA THR A 211 -19.35 29.04 3.89
C THR A 211 -20.40 27.97 3.64
N SER A 212 -20.71 27.74 2.37
CA SER A 212 -21.52 26.61 1.94
C SER A 212 -20.63 25.42 1.64
N LYS A 213 -20.98 24.24 2.17
CA LYS A 213 -20.24 22.99 1.94
C LYS A 213 -20.98 22.14 0.91
N TYR A 214 -20.34 21.86 -0.22
CA TYR A 214 -20.87 21.00 -1.28
C TYR A 214 -20.23 19.62 -1.17
N ASN A 215 -20.94 18.73 -0.48
CA ASN A 215 -20.60 17.31 -0.38
C ASN A 215 -21.08 16.56 -1.62
N PHE A 216 -20.40 15.48 -1.97
CA PHE A 216 -20.79 14.55 -3.05
C PHE A 216 -20.58 15.10 -4.47
N ASN A 217 -19.35 15.51 -4.75
CA ASN A 217 -18.93 15.71 -6.13
C ASN A 217 -18.68 14.35 -6.81
N PHE A 218 -19.74 13.73 -7.35
CA PHE A 218 -19.65 12.48 -8.11
C PHE A 218 -18.77 12.62 -9.37
N GLU A 219 -18.70 13.84 -9.90
CA GLU A 219 -17.96 14.14 -11.11
C GLU A 219 -16.56 14.65 -10.80
N SER A 220 -15.60 14.12 -11.57
CA SER A 220 -14.23 14.61 -11.57
C SER A 220 -14.12 16.04 -12.11
N ILE A 221 -13.01 16.69 -11.79
CA ILE A 221 -12.60 17.95 -12.42
C ILE A 221 -11.31 17.65 -13.20
N PRO A 222 -11.39 17.38 -14.51
CA PRO A 222 -10.21 17.02 -15.30
C PRO A 222 -9.18 18.16 -15.36
N TYR A 223 -7.90 17.79 -15.58
CA TYR A 223 -6.83 18.75 -15.79
C TYR A 223 -7.20 19.75 -16.90
N GLY A 224 -7.05 21.04 -16.61
CA GLY A 224 -7.24 22.11 -17.57
C GLY A 224 -8.70 22.29 -18.00
N GLN A 225 -9.65 21.63 -17.33
CA GLN A 225 -11.08 21.76 -17.62
C GLN A 225 -11.78 22.62 -16.59
N SER A 226 -12.95 23.13 -16.99
CA SER A 226 -13.84 23.87 -16.11
C SER A 226 -15.07 23.03 -15.77
N LYS A 227 -15.61 23.25 -14.58
CA LYS A 227 -16.86 22.65 -14.11
C LYS A 227 -17.78 23.75 -13.60
N THR A 228 -19.05 23.69 -13.99
CA THR A 228 -20.07 24.59 -13.47
C THR A 228 -20.91 23.85 -12.44
N ILE A 229 -21.09 24.46 -11.28
CA ILE A 229 -21.98 23.98 -10.24
C ILE A 229 -23.11 24.97 -10.00
N HIS A 230 -24.30 24.45 -9.70
CA HIS A 230 -25.42 25.26 -9.26
C HIS A 230 -25.40 25.36 -7.74
N VAL A 231 -25.44 26.58 -7.21
CA VAL A 231 -25.54 26.85 -5.77
C VAL A 231 -26.97 27.21 -5.41
N TYR A 232 -27.46 26.67 -4.30
CA TYR A 232 -28.76 27.01 -3.74
C TYR A 232 -28.74 26.82 -2.23
N GLU A 233 -28.87 27.90 -1.46
CA GLU A 233 -28.87 27.84 0.00
C GLU A 233 -29.83 28.87 0.62
N SER A 234 -30.45 28.50 1.74
CA SER A 234 -31.17 29.43 2.61
C SER A 234 -30.19 30.18 3.50
N ASN A 235 -30.01 31.48 3.27
CA ASN A 235 -29.12 32.32 4.06
C ASN A 235 -29.63 33.77 4.16
N SER A 236 -29.65 34.31 5.39
CA SER A 236 -30.10 35.68 5.67
C SER A 236 -28.97 36.71 5.63
N ASN A 237 -27.70 36.30 5.62
CA ASN A 237 -26.55 37.21 5.56
C ASN A 237 -26.46 37.89 4.20
N SER A 238 -26.12 39.18 4.17
CA SER A 238 -25.91 39.93 2.94
C SER A 238 -24.43 39.88 2.57
N PHE A 239 -24.09 39.19 1.47
CA PHE A 239 -22.73 39.13 0.93
C PHE A 239 -22.54 40.08 -0.24
N GLN A 240 -21.28 40.36 -0.58
CA GLN A 240 -20.88 41.21 -1.71
C GLN A 240 -19.87 40.52 -2.64
N LYS A 241 -19.16 39.51 -2.12
CA LYS A 241 -18.19 38.73 -2.88
C LYS A 241 -18.40 37.25 -2.61
N VAL A 242 -18.09 36.44 -3.61
CA VAL A 242 -18.10 34.98 -3.54
C VAL A 242 -16.70 34.53 -3.96
N ASP A 243 -16.22 33.47 -3.32
CA ASP A 243 -15.03 32.75 -3.74
C ASP A 243 -15.24 31.25 -3.51
N ILE A 244 -14.30 30.43 -3.96
CA ILE A 244 -14.31 29.00 -3.71
C ILE A 244 -13.01 28.54 -3.08
N SER A 245 -13.09 27.44 -2.35
CA SER A 245 -11.92 26.67 -1.94
C SER A 245 -12.24 25.18 -2.05
N ILE A 246 -11.23 24.38 -2.38
CA ILE A 246 -11.36 22.93 -2.45
C ILE A 246 -10.52 22.29 -1.34
N GLU A 247 -11.00 21.17 -0.80
CA GLU A 247 -10.26 20.35 0.15
C GLU A 247 -10.23 18.92 -0.38
N ILE A 248 -9.04 18.36 -0.59
CA ILE A 248 -8.83 16.96 -0.94
C ILE A 248 -8.95 16.13 0.35
N ILE A 249 -9.98 15.28 0.40
CA ILE A 249 -10.30 14.44 1.55
C ILE A 249 -9.83 13.00 1.39
N ASP A 250 -9.47 12.60 0.17
CA ASP A 250 -8.94 11.27 -0.15
C ASP A 250 -7.74 11.44 -1.07
N THR A 251 -6.58 10.94 -0.64
CA THR A 251 -5.30 11.06 -1.35
C THR A 251 -4.93 9.82 -2.15
N ASP A 252 -5.76 8.78 -2.19
CA ASP A 252 -5.45 7.51 -2.85
C ASP A 252 -5.07 7.70 -4.32
N PHE A 253 -5.73 8.62 -5.03
CA PHE A 253 -5.39 8.92 -6.43
C PHE A 253 -4.02 9.59 -6.58
N ILE A 254 -3.62 10.43 -5.63
CA ILE A 254 -2.29 11.07 -5.59
C ILE A 254 -1.23 10.00 -5.34
N GLU A 255 -1.49 9.11 -4.38
CA GLU A 255 -0.61 8.00 -4.05
C GLU A 255 -0.42 7.05 -5.23
N GLN A 256 -1.48 6.73 -5.97
CA GLN A 256 -1.42 5.93 -7.19
C GLN A 256 -0.58 6.61 -8.28
N ILE A 257 -0.72 7.93 -8.46
CA ILE A 257 0.09 8.70 -9.41
C ILE A 257 1.57 8.63 -9.02
N ILE A 258 1.89 8.82 -7.74
CA ILE A 258 3.27 8.72 -7.23
C ILE A 258 3.81 7.31 -7.43
N GLY A 259 3.08 6.30 -6.99
CA GLY A 259 3.47 4.89 -7.13
C GLY A 259 3.71 4.50 -8.58
N LYS A 260 2.95 5.06 -9.52
CA LYS A 260 3.06 4.71 -10.95
C LYS A 260 4.12 5.51 -11.71
N TYR A 261 4.33 6.78 -11.39
CA TYR A 261 5.09 7.71 -12.23
C TYR A 261 6.27 8.40 -11.54
N ALA A 262 6.48 8.20 -10.24
CA ALA A 262 7.68 8.72 -9.59
C ALA A 262 8.92 8.02 -10.17
N GLU A 263 9.93 8.80 -10.55
CA GLU A 263 11.17 8.26 -11.10
C GLU A 263 12.34 8.59 -10.17
N GLY A 264 13.36 7.74 -10.17
CA GLY A 264 14.57 8.00 -9.40
C GLY A 264 15.64 6.94 -9.64
N TYR A 265 16.75 7.08 -8.90
CA TYR A 265 17.83 6.12 -8.94
C TYR A 265 18.52 6.04 -7.58
N ASN A 266 18.93 4.83 -7.19
CA ASN A 266 19.67 4.59 -5.94
C ASN A 266 19.00 5.25 -4.72
N CYS A 267 17.72 4.96 -4.52
CA CYS A 267 16.89 5.56 -3.47
C CYS A 267 16.73 7.07 -3.50
N THR A 268 17.03 7.71 -4.64
CA THR A 268 16.92 9.15 -4.79
C THR A 268 15.81 9.49 -5.78
N TYR A 269 14.74 10.07 -5.27
CA TYR A 269 13.64 10.59 -6.06
C TYR A 269 14.08 11.80 -6.91
N SER A 270 13.68 11.80 -8.18
CA SER A 270 14.05 12.82 -9.17
C SER A 270 13.24 14.11 -9.11
N TYR A 271 12.18 14.16 -8.29
CA TYR A 271 11.26 15.30 -8.22
C TYR A 271 10.58 15.63 -9.56
N ASN A 272 10.33 14.61 -10.38
CA ASN A 272 9.56 14.70 -11.63
C ASN A 272 8.04 14.84 -11.41
N LEU A 273 7.61 14.53 -10.19
CA LEU A 273 6.33 14.80 -9.51
C LEU A 273 5.63 16.04 -9.96
#